data_AF-A0A1C5AM99-F1
#
_entry.id   AF-A0A1C5AM99-F1
#
_cell.length_a   1.000
_cell.length_b   1.000
_cell.length_c   1.000
_cell.angle_alpha   90.00
_cell.angle_beta   90.00
_cell.angle_gamma   90.00
#
_symmetry.space_group_name_H-M   'P 1'
#
loop_
_entity.id
_entity.type
_entity.pdbx_description
1 polymer ?
#
loop_
_entity_poly.entity_id
_entity_poly.type
_entity_poly.pdbx_seq_one_letter_code
_entity_poly.pdbx_strand_id
1 'polypeptide(L)'
;MQAVLARLLLAAHLVLVAVALRDSQRAEYLADELAARVAGTDAATGMLDALLAQESIALAVRRESRAGHGPDRWRSAVADARAAAADRLPLVRQLSVRDEVTLFAEHPPTGLRQRLLASRPRHEPLVVLTEERLTRIDAELAAEYDKVRRAVSWSG
;
A
#
# COMPACT_ATOMS: atom_id res chain seq x y z
N MET A 1 -29.07 11.59 35.00
CA MET A 1 -29.73 11.55 33.68
C MET A 1 -28.81 12.04 32.55
N GLN A 2 -28.24 13.25 32.62
CA GLN A 2 -27.34 13.78 31.59
C GLN A 2 -26.12 12.89 31.30
N ALA A 3 -25.45 12.35 32.32
CA ALA A 3 -24.32 11.44 32.13
C ALA A 3 -24.72 10.11 31.45
N VAL A 4 -25.95 9.63 31.66
CA VAL A 4 -26.45 8.42 31.01
C VAL A 4 -26.73 8.70 29.53
N LEU A 5 -27.42 9.80 29.24
CA LEU A 5 -27.68 10.22 27.85
C LEU A 5 -26.38 10.45 27.08
N ALA A 6 -25.39 11.13 27.67
CA ALA A 6 -24.09 11.36 27.05
C ALA A 6 -23.35 10.05 26.74
N ARG A 7 -23.39 9.08 27.67
CA ARG A 7 -22.80 7.74 27.45
C ARG A 7 -23.52 6.95 26.36
N LEU A 8 -24.86 7.05 26.29
CA LEU A 8 -25.64 6.39 25.25
C LEU A 8 -25.33 6.99 23.86
N LEU A 9 -25.26 8.31 23.75
CA LEU A 9 -24.91 8.97 22.49
C LEU A 9 -23.48 8.64 22.05
N LEU A 10 -22.52 8.62 22.99
CA LEU A 10 -21.15 8.21 22.70
C LEU A 10 -21.09 6.76 22.22
N ALA A 11 -21.79 5.84 22.91
CA ALA A 11 -21.86 4.45 22.49
C ALA A 11 -22.47 4.28 21.09
N ALA A 12 -23.57 4.99 20.81
CA ALA A 12 -24.19 4.98 19.49
C ALA A 12 -23.25 5.53 18.40
N HIS A 13 -22.52 6.60 18.70
CA HIS A 13 -21.52 7.16 17.78
C HIS A 13 -20.39 6.17 17.51
N LEU A 14 -19.83 5.53 18.54
CA LEU A 14 -18.78 4.52 18.38
C LEU A 14 -19.24 3.31 17.55
N VAL A 15 -20.49 2.89 17.72
CA VAL A 15 -21.08 1.82 16.90
C VAL A 15 -21.18 2.25 15.44
N LEU A 16 -21.67 3.46 15.16
CA LEU A 16 -21.75 3.97 13.78
C LEU A 16 -20.38 4.06 13.12
N VAL A 17 -19.38 4.56 13.86
CA VAL A 17 -17.99 4.64 13.38
C VAL A 17 -17.44 3.23 13.09
N ALA A 18 -17.59 2.29 14.03
CA ALA A 18 -17.09 0.92 13.83
C ALA A 18 -17.75 0.23 12.63
N VAL A 19 -19.05 0.44 12.40
CA VAL A 19 -19.76 -0.11 11.23
C VAL A 19 -19.26 0.53 9.94
N ALA A 20 -19.12 1.85 9.90
CA ALA A 20 -18.61 2.57 8.73
C ALA A 20 -17.19 2.14 8.36
N LEU A 21 -16.31 2.00 9.35
CA LEU A 21 -14.95 1.51 9.14
C LEU A 21 -14.94 0.06 8.65
N ARG A 22 -15.85 -0.79 9.15
CA ARG A 22 -15.95 -2.16 8.66
C ARG A 22 -16.40 -2.24 7.20
N ASP A 23 -17.27 -1.33 6.77
CA ASP A 23 -17.67 -1.21 5.37
C ASP A 23 -16.51 -0.72 4.48
N SER A 24 -15.76 0.29 4.93
CA SER A 24 -14.52 0.75 4.27
C SER A 24 -13.51 -0.40 4.10
N GLN A 25 -13.30 -1.21 5.13
CA GLN A 25 -12.42 -2.38 5.02
C GLN A 25 -12.91 -3.42 4.01
N ARG A 26 -14.22 -3.60 3.83
CA ARG A 26 -14.76 -4.49 2.79
C ARG A 26 -14.50 -3.94 1.40
N ALA A 27 -14.60 -2.63 1.23
CA ALA A 27 -14.28 -1.96 -0.03
C ALA A 27 -12.81 -2.20 -0.43
N GLU A 28 -11.88 -2.20 0.53
CA GLU A 28 -10.47 -2.52 0.27
C GLU A 28 -10.27 -3.93 -0.30
N TYR A 29 -10.94 -4.94 0.26
CA TYR A 29 -10.86 -6.31 -0.28
C TYR A 29 -11.46 -6.44 -1.69
N LEU A 30 -12.53 -5.68 -1.99
CA LEU A 30 -13.10 -5.62 -3.34
C LEU A 30 -12.14 -4.91 -4.31
N ALA A 31 -11.50 -3.83 -3.85
CA ALA A 31 -10.49 -3.12 -4.63
C ALA A 31 -9.29 -4.02 -4.94
N ASP A 32 -8.83 -4.82 -3.98
CA ASP A 32 -7.77 -5.81 -4.19
C ASP A 32 -8.13 -6.86 -5.24
N GLU A 33 -9.35 -7.41 -5.18
CA GLU A 33 -9.84 -8.37 -6.17
C GLU A 33 -9.94 -7.73 -7.57
N LEU A 34 -10.40 -6.48 -7.65
CA LEU A 34 -10.43 -5.73 -8.91
C LEU A 34 -9.01 -5.47 -9.44
N ALA A 35 -8.07 -5.11 -8.57
CA ALA A 35 -6.67 -4.95 -8.93
C ALA A 35 -6.09 -6.26 -9.48
N ALA A 36 -6.36 -7.39 -8.83
CA ALA A 36 -5.92 -8.71 -9.31
C ALA A 36 -6.52 -9.08 -10.67
N ARG A 37 -7.80 -8.76 -10.92
CA ARG A 37 -8.43 -9.01 -12.23
C ARG A 37 -7.85 -8.17 -13.35
N VAL A 38 -7.43 -6.94 -13.07
CA VAL A 38 -6.93 -6.02 -14.11
C VAL A 38 -5.43 -6.18 -14.32
N ALA A 39 -4.65 -6.14 -13.23
CA ALA A 39 -3.19 -6.16 -13.26
C ALA A 39 -2.60 -7.58 -13.11
N GLY A 40 -3.43 -8.58 -12.87
CA GLY A 40 -3.00 -9.95 -12.56
C GLY A 40 -2.70 -10.14 -11.07
N THR A 41 -2.81 -11.39 -10.61
CA THR A 41 -2.62 -11.73 -9.20
C THR A 41 -1.20 -11.43 -8.70
N ASP A 42 -0.18 -11.65 -9.53
CA ASP A 42 1.22 -11.44 -9.12
C ASP A 42 1.54 -9.95 -8.95
N ALA A 43 1.01 -9.07 -9.80
CA ALA A 43 1.18 -7.63 -9.65
C ALA A 43 0.42 -7.08 -8.42
N ALA A 44 -0.84 -7.52 -8.22
CA ALA A 44 -1.65 -7.08 -7.09
C ALA A 44 -1.05 -7.51 -5.74
N THR A 45 -0.60 -8.76 -5.62
CA THR A 45 0.10 -9.23 -4.42
C THR A 45 1.46 -8.55 -4.23
N GLY A 46 2.20 -8.31 -5.33
CA GLY A 46 3.45 -7.56 -5.30
C GLY A 46 3.28 -6.10 -4.83
N MET A 47 2.14 -5.46 -5.13
CA MET A 47 1.80 -4.13 -4.61
C MET A 47 1.58 -4.16 -3.10
N LEU A 48 0.82 -5.13 -2.58
CA LEU A 48 0.62 -5.29 -1.14
C LEU A 48 1.95 -5.53 -0.40
N ASP A 49 2.86 -6.30 -1.01
CA ASP A 49 4.21 -6.49 -0.47
C ASP A 49 5.04 -5.20 -0.45
N ALA A 50 4.87 -4.34 -1.47
CA ALA A 50 5.51 -3.03 -1.48
C ALA A 50 4.95 -2.11 -0.38
N LEU A 51 3.66 -2.18 -0.05
CA LEU A 51 3.07 -1.46 1.09
C LEU A 51 3.64 -1.92 2.42
N LEU A 52 3.88 -3.23 2.59
CA LEU A 52 4.57 -3.77 3.77
C LEU A 52 6.03 -3.29 3.88
N ALA A 53 6.67 -3.02 2.74
CA ALA A 53 8.04 -2.51 2.65
C ALA A 53 8.11 -0.99 2.49
N GLN A 54 7.02 -0.25 2.74
CA GLN A 54 6.92 1.16 2.40
C GLN A 54 8.04 2.02 3.03
N GLU A 55 8.42 1.75 4.28
CA GLU A 55 9.45 2.53 4.96
C GLU A 55 10.84 2.33 4.36
N SER A 56 11.19 1.07 4.03
CA SER A 56 12.48 0.76 3.41
C SER A 56 12.56 1.28 1.98
N ILE A 57 11.46 1.15 1.22
CA ILE A 57 11.30 1.75 -0.10
C ILE A 57 11.45 3.27 -0.03
N ALA A 58 10.75 3.93 0.89
CA ALA A 58 10.81 5.37 1.05
C ALA A 58 12.22 5.84 1.45
N LEU A 59 12.93 5.09 2.30
CA LEU A 59 14.33 5.38 2.64
C LEU A 59 15.26 5.25 1.43
N ALA A 60 15.09 4.21 0.62
CA ALA A 60 15.85 4.01 -0.61
C ALA A 60 15.65 5.18 -1.60
N VAL A 61 14.39 5.58 -1.83
CA VAL A 61 14.06 6.73 -2.69
C VAL A 61 14.61 8.04 -2.12
N ARG A 62 14.52 8.26 -0.80
CA ARG A 62 15.09 9.44 -0.12
C ARG A 62 16.60 9.53 -0.33
N ARG A 63 17.32 8.42 -0.18
CA ARG A 63 18.77 8.36 -0.37
C ARG A 63 19.15 8.79 -1.79
N GLU A 64 18.51 8.19 -2.80
CA GLU A 64 18.80 8.52 -4.20
C GLU A 64 18.37 9.96 -4.55
N SER A 65 17.26 10.45 -3.97
CA SER A 65 16.81 11.83 -4.14
C SER A 65 17.81 12.85 -3.57
N ARG A 66 18.40 12.59 -2.39
CA ARG A 66 19.45 13.43 -1.79
C ARG A 66 20.74 13.41 -2.59
N ALA A 67 21.05 12.30 -3.25
CA ALA A 67 22.17 12.20 -4.19
C ALA A 67 21.90 12.93 -5.52
N GLY A 68 20.73 13.55 -5.70
CA GLY A 68 20.34 14.25 -6.92
C GLY A 68 19.88 13.33 -8.04
N HIS A 69 19.69 12.03 -7.77
CA HIS A 69 19.21 11.09 -8.77
C HIS A 69 17.70 11.17 -8.99
N GLY A 70 17.26 10.78 -10.19
CA GLY A 70 15.86 10.76 -10.62
C GLY A 70 15.23 9.35 -10.65
N PRO A 71 14.07 9.22 -11.32
CA PRO A 71 13.20 8.04 -11.25
C PRO A 71 13.86 6.71 -11.65
N ASP A 72 14.81 6.70 -12.59
CA ASP A 72 15.52 5.48 -13.00
C ASP A 72 16.31 4.85 -11.85
N ARG A 73 17.04 5.69 -11.10
CA ARG A 73 17.80 5.25 -9.93
C ARG A 73 16.87 4.92 -8.78
N TRP A 74 15.73 5.61 -8.65
CA TRP A 74 14.73 5.27 -7.65
C TRP A 74 14.16 3.88 -7.90
N ARG A 75 13.76 3.56 -9.13
CA ARG A 75 13.25 2.23 -9.51
C ARG A 75 14.26 1.13 -9.17
N SER A 76 15.52 1.34 -9.52
CA SER A 76 16.59 0.39 -9.20
C SER A 76 16.73 0.20 -7.68
N ALA A 77 16.77 1.30 -6.92
CA ALA A 77 16.87 1.24 -5.46
C ALA A 77 15.65 0.60 -4.79
N VAL A 78 14.45 0.79 -5.34
CA VAL A 78 13.24 0.09 -4.88
C VAL A 78 13.32 -1.40 -5.17
N ALA A 79 13.79 -1.80 -6.35
CA ALA A 79 13.99 -3.20 -6.69
C ALA A 79 14.99 -3.86 -5.72
N ASP A 80 16.12 -3.20 -5.45
CA ASP A 80 17.13 -3.67 -4.49
C ASP A 80 16.55 -3.81 -3.06
N ALA A 81 15.80 -2.80 -2.60
CA ALA A 81 15.17 -2.82 -1.28
C ALA A 81 14.16 -3.97 -1.14
N ARG A 82 13.38 -4.23 -2.19
CA ARG A 82 12.42 -5.35 -2.22
C ARG A 82 13.14 -6.69 -2.25
N ALA A 83 14.19 -6.83 -3.05
CA ALA A 83 15.00 -8.05 -3.11
C ALA A 83 15.63 -8.36 -1.74
N ALA A 84 16.20 -7.35 -1.07
CA ALA A 84 16.79 -7.50 0.26
C ALA A 84 15.77 -7.87 1.34
N ALA A 85 14.49 -7.52 1.16
CA ALA A 85 13.41 -7.83 2.09
C ALA A 85 12.71 -9.18 1.81
N ALA A 86 13.00 -9.85 0.69
CA ALA A 86 12.27 -11.02 0.22
C ALA A 86 12.20 -12.15 1.26
N ASP A 87 13.32 -12.45 1.93
CA ASP A 87 13.39 -13.52 2.94
C ASP A 87 12.53 -13.23 4.18
N ARG A 88 12.34 -11.96 4.52
CA ARG A 88 11.56 -11.52 5.68
C ARG A 88 10.09 -11.30 5.36
N LEU A 89 9.73 -11.26 4.08
CA LEU A 89 8.39 -10.92 3.63
C LEU A 89 7.29 -11.83 4.23
N PRO A 90 7.47 -13.17 4.34
CA PRO A 90 6.47 -14.00 5.02
C PRO A 90 6.25 -13.60 6.49
N LEU A 91 7.32 -13.24 7.20
CA LEU A 91 7.25 -12.79 8.59
C LEU A 91 6.54 -11.43 8.70
N VAL A 92 6.88 -10.47 7.83
CA VAL A 92 6.26 -9.13 7.83
C VAL A 92 4.75 -9.23 7.50
N ARG A 93 4.37 -10.10 6.55
CA ARG A 93 2.95 -10.41 6.29
C ARG A 93 2.25 -10.97 7.53
N GLN A 94 2.92 -11.78 8.34
CA GLN A 94 2.33 -12.29 9.58
C GLN A 94 2.25 -11.22 10.68
N LEU A 95 3.28 -10.38 10.80
CA LEU A 95 3.35 -9.29 11.78
C LEU A 95 2.26 -8.24 11.53
N SER A 96 2.02 -7.84 10.28
CA SER A 96 0.92 -6.90 9.95
C SER A 96 -0.43 -7.38 10.48
N VAL A 97 -0.74 -8.69 10.40
CA VAL A 97 -1.98 -9.24 10.97
C VAL A 97 -2.05 -9.11 12.50
N ARG A 98 -0.92 -9.04 13.18
CA ARG A 98 -0.88 -8.87 14.65
C ARG A 98 -0.92 -7.41 15.04
N ASP A 99 -0.21 -6.55 14.31
CA ASP A 99 0.05 -5.18 14.72
C ASP A 99 -0.98 -4.18 14.15
N GLU A 100 -1.59 -4.47 13.00
CA GLU A 100 -2.53 -3.57 12.33
C GLU A 100 -4.00 -3.87 12.68
N VAL A 101 -4.29 -4.97 13.38
CA VAL A 101 -5.68 -5.31 13.74
C VAL A 101 -6.18 -4.40 14.84
N THR A 102 -7.16 -3.56 14.51
CA THR A 102 -7.90 -2.75 15.47
C THR A 102 -9.34 -2.51 15.02
N LEU A 103 -10.24 -2.28 15.98
CA LEU A 103 -11.66 -1.95 15.73
C LEU A 103 -11.83 -0.65 14.95
N PHE A 104 -10.85 0.25 15.05
CA PHE A 104 -10.89 1.57 14.43
C PHE A 104 -9.89 1.73 13.28
N ALA A 105 -9.43 0.61 12.70
CA ALA A 105 -8.58 0.68 11.50
C ALA A 105 -9.44 1.07 10.29
N GLU A 106 -8.95 2.02 9.50
CA GLU A 106 -9.56 2.40 8.23
C GLU A 106 -9.40 1.30 7.18
N HIS A 107 -8.27 0.60 7.19
CA HIS A 107 -7.95 -0.47 6.26
C HIS A 107 -7.76 -1.81 6.99
N PRO A 108 -8.07 -2.95 6.34
CA PRO A 108 -7.74 -4.23 6.91
C PRO A 108 -6.22 -4.44 6.86
N PRO A 109 -5.66 -5.22 7.81
CA PRO A 109 -4.25 -5.53 7.82
C PRO A 109 -3.75 -6.04 6.47
N THR A 110 -2.60 -5.53 6.03
CA THR A 110 -2.07 -5.84 4.70
C THR A 110 -1.81 -7.34 4.52
N GLY A 111 -1.38 -8.03 5.58
CA GLY A 111 -1.25 -9.49 5.58
C GLY A 111 -2.57 -10.26 5.40
N LEU A 112 -3.71 -9.73 5.88
CA LEU A 112 -5.02 -10.35 5.62
C LEU A 112 -5.46 -10.12 4.17
N ARG A 113 -5.21 -8.94 3.60
CA ARG A 113 -5.43 -8.64 2.18
C ARG A 113 -4.64 -9.60 1.28
N GLN A 114 -3.37 -9.82 1.61
CA GLN A 114 -2.51 -10.76 0.88
C GLN A 114 -3.04 -12.19 0.95
N ARG A 115 -3.44 -12.65 2.14
CA ARG A 115 -4.04 -14.00 2.32
C ARG A 115 -5.33 -14.17 1.53
N LEU A 116 -6.17 -13.13 1.49
CA LEU A 116 -7.40 -13.18 0.69
C LEU A 116 -7.07 -13.39 -0.78
N LEU A 117 -6.21 -12.55 -1.38
CA LEU A 117 -5.83 -12.70 -2.78
C LEU A 117 -5.17 -14.06 -3.06
N ALA A 118 -4.30 -14.54 -2.17
CA ALA A 118 -3.66 -15.85 -2.31
C ALA A 118 -4.66 -17.02 -2.26
N SER A 119 -5.82 -16.85 -1.62
CA SER A 119 -6.88 -17.87 -1.55
C SER A 119 -7.85 -17.85 -2.74
N ARG A 120 -7.80 -16.81 -3.59
CA ARG A 120 -8.69 -16.64 -4.75
C ARG A 120 -8.09 -17.31 -6.00
N PRO A 121 -8.91 -17.57 -7.03
CA PRO A 121 -8.39 -17.97 -8.33
C PRO A 121 -7.37 -16.96 -8.83
N ARG A 122 -6.27 -17.47 -9.40
CA ARG A 122 -5.28 -16.64 -10.07
C ARG A 122 -5.88 -16.01 -11.33
N HIS A 123 -5.58 -14.73 -11.55
CA HIS A 123 -5.93 -13.98 -12.75
C HIS A 123 -4.66 -13.59 -13.49
N GLU A 124 -4.67 -13.80 -14.81
CA GLU A 124 -3.67 -13.24 -15.71
C GLU A 124 -3.95 -11.75 -15.94
N PRO A 125 -2.91 -10.92 -16.18
CA PRO A 125 -3.09 -9.49 -16.38
C PRO A 125 -3.89 -9.20 -17.66
N LEU A 126 -4.93 -8.37 -17.55
CA LEU A 126 -5.63 -7.80 -18.69
C LEU A 126 -4.89 -6.57 -19.23
N VAL A 127 -4.16 -5.87 -18.36
CA VAL A 127 -3.35 -4.70 -18.70
C VAL A 127 -1.90 -4.99 -18.37
N VAL A 128 -1.05 -5.00 -19.39
CA VAL A 128 0.39 -5.12 -19.27
C VAL A 128 1.03 -3.77 -19.57
N LEU A 129 1.93 -3.33 -18.69
CA LEU A 129 2.67 -2.09 -18.88
C LEU A 129 3.92 -2.39 -19.73
N THR A 130 3.94 -1.88 -20.97
CA THR A 130 5.10 -2.03 -21.86
C THR A 130 6.15 -0.96 -21.56
N GLU A 131 7.40 -1.21 -21.96
CA GLU A 131 8.51 -0.25 -21.81
C GLU A 131 8.22 1.09 -22.50
N GLU A 132 7.56 1.07 -23.67
CA GLU A 132 7.20 2.30 -24.39
C GLU A 132 6.16 3.11 -23.62
N ARG A 133 5.18 2.42 -22.99
CA ARG A 133 4.15 3.07 -22.17
C ARG A 133 4.73 3.60 -20.86
N LEU A 134 5.64 2.86 -20.24
CA LEU A 134 6.38 3.30 -19.06
C LEU A 134 7.18 4.58 -19.37
N THR A 135 7.95 4.57 -20.46
CA THR A 135 8.74 5.72 -20.91
C THR A 135 7.86 6.95 -21.16
N ARG A 136 6.67 6.76 -21.74
CA ARG A 136 5.72 7.85 -21.95
C ARG A 136 5.20 8.42 -20.62
N ILE A 137 4.84 7.56 -19.67
CA ILE A 137 4.41 7.98 -18.33
C ILE A 137 5.51 8.77 -17.64
N ASP A 138 6.76 8.32 -17.73
CA ASP A 138 7.89 9.04 -17.14
C ASP A 138 8.09 10.42 -17.76
N ALA A 139 7.93 10.53 -19.09
CA ALA A 139 8.00 11.81 -19.79
C ALA A 139 6.87 12.75 -19.35
N GLU A 140 5.65 12.24 -19.19
CA GLU A 140 4.51 13.01 -18.67
C GLU A 140 4.74 13.49 -17.22
N LEU A 141 5.41 12.67 -16.40
CA LEU A 141 5.65 12.95 -14.98
C LEU A 141 6.97 13.66 -14.69
N ALA A 142 7.80 13.97 -15.70
CA ALA A 142 9.16 14.50 -15.51
C ALA A 142 9.20 15.74 -14.60
N ALA A 143 8.29 16.69 -14.80
CA ALA A 143 8.22 17.91 -14.00
C ALA A 143 7.84 17.64 -12.54
N GLU A 144 7.01 16.63 -12.28
CA GLU A 144 6.59 16.24 -10.94
C GLU A 144 7.70 15.49 -10.22
N TYR A 145 8.50 14.67 -10.91
CA TYR A 145 9.65 14.00 -10.31
C TYR A 145 10.64 14.99 -9.70
N ASP A 146 10.91 16.12 -10.35
CA ASP A 146 11.81 17.14 -9.78
C ASP A 146 11.25 17.83 -8.54
N LYS A 147 9.93 18.05 -8.49
CA LYS A 147 9.26 18.60 -7.30
C LYS A 147 9.32 17.59 -6.15
N VAL A 148 8.97 16.34 -6.43
CA VAL A 148 8.99 15.25 -5.45
C VAL A 148 10.40 14.99 -4.94
N ARG A 149 11.41 14.94 -5.81
CA ARG A 149 12.82 14.76 -5.43
C ARG A 149 13.24 15.77 -4.37
N ARG A 150 12.91 17.05 -4.58
CA ARG A 150 13.17 18.11 -3.62
C ARG A 150 12.40 17.86 -2.31
N ALA A 151 11.09 17.70 -2.37
CA ALA A 151 10.26 17.48 -1.17
C ALA A 151 10.76 16.29 -0.32
N VAL A 152 11.02 15.16 -0.97
CA VAL A 152 11.47 13.91 -0.34
C VAL A 152 12.88 14.05 0.23
N SER A 153 13.77 14.83 -0.41
CA SER A 153 15.12 15.06 0.13
C SER A 153 15.11 15.79 1.47
N TRP A 154 14.13 16.67 1.71
CA TRP A 154 13.97 17.46 2.93
C TRP A 154 13.03 16.84 3.96
N SER A 155 12.24 15.83 3.58
CA SER A 155 11.46 15.04 4.55
C SER A 155 12.40 14.18 5.41
N GLY A 156 12.47 14.49 6.70
CA GLY A 156 13.26 13.80 7.72
C GLY A 156 12.55 13.88 9.04
#